data_AF-A0A4D6KJJ6-F1
#
_entry.id   AF-A0A4D6KJJ6-F1
#
_cell.length_a   1.000
_cell.length_b   1.000
_cell.length_c   1.000
_cell.angle_alpha   90.00
_cell.angle_beta   90.00
_cell.angle_gamma   90.00
#
_symmetry.space_group_name_H-M   'P 1'
#
loop_
_entity.id
_entity.type
_entity.pdbx_description
1 polymer ?
#
loop_
_entity_poly.entity_id
_entity_poly.type
_entity_poly.pdbx_seq_one_letter_code
_entity_poly.pdbx_strand_id
1 'polypeptide(L)'
;MQKTPIHRKKFPSRALLKKKKISGVLSSLFNNGRKAFAISKLLVENENVIQYQINLLFMDCGLTAMLDIRPLEQALHSNWPNLVGKDFTFWKTQWTKHGGCSEATFPKLEYFNLALHLYEQNNLLNILEKEQIVPDDKKLYNVSSVFAAVHNHTSHDPELSCYHDPKLNVTALYQIRICLSTNGTSFINCFQTDDSCGDKGLLFPKKIKKKKFGLHLNIMSILFVFSLLLLLEVPKLCTAEKKEEKWNYFMLVQQWPTGFCEYQIIAGKRKCYITPDKFVIHGLWPQRNDGKVPKCQSKTPLYRRDLKPLDQALRSDWPNLVGQDFNFWKSQWGKHGGCAEATLPKAEYFNLALHIYDQNKILNILEKEQIVPDDKKLYNVSSVVAAVHNHTSHDPELSCYHDPKLNVTVLYQIRICLTKNGTSLTNCLNPDSSCGDQSLLFPKKEEEK
;
A
#
# COMPACT_ATOMS: atom_id res chain seq x y z
N MET A 1 71.60 -37.73 76.12
CA MET A 1 70.50 -38.12 77.02
C MET A 1 69.20 -38.15 76.24
N GLN A 2 68.55 -39.31 76.20
CA GLN A 2 67.19 -39.50 75.70
C GLN A 2 66.17 -38.73 76.54
N LYS A 3 65.09 -38.26 75.89
CA LYS A 3 63.69 -38.56 76.26
C LYS A 3 62.75 -38.17 75.10
N THR A 4 61.94 -39.14 74.68
CA THR A 4 60.83 -39.12 73.70
C THR A 4 59.51 -38.64 74.36
N PRO A 5 58.33 -38.65 73.69
CA PRO A 5 57.83 -37.83 72.57
C PRO A 5 56.42 -37.22 72.87
N ILE A 6 55.74 -36.58 71.88
CA ILE A 6 54.32 -36.79 71.46
C ILE A 6 53.79 -35.65 70.54
N HIS A 7 53.06 -36.06 69.50
CA HIS A 7 52.36 -35.32 68.45
C HIS A 7 51.33 -34.25 68.88
N ARG A 8 51.11 -33.24 68.00
CA ARG A 8 49.76 -32.83 67.51
C ARG A 8 49.84 -31.99 66.22
N LYS A 9 49.06 -32.38 65.20
CA LYS A 9 48.80 -31.66 63.95
C LYS A 9 47.98 -30.38 64.19
N LYS A 10 48.27 -29.29 63.47
CA LYS A 10 47.33 -28.17 63.22
C LYS A 10 47.45 -27.68 61.76
N PHE A 11 46.30 -27.60 61.09
CA PHE A 11 46.11 -27.07 59.72
C PHE A 11 46.26 -25.53 59.68
N PRO A 12 46.66 -24.92 58.54
CA PRO A 12 46.76 -23.47 58.41
C PRO A 12 45.39 -22.80 58.12
N SER A 13 45.14 -21.64 58.73
CA SER A 13 43.91 -20.86 58.51
C SER A 13 43.99 -20.05 57.21
N ARG A 14 42.93 -20.14 56.40
CA ARG A 14 42.83 -19.62 55.02
C ARG A 14 42.16 -18.24 54.96
N ALA A 15 42.29 -17.41 56.00
CA ALA A 15 41.38 -16.27 56.22
C ALA A 15 41.89 -14.87 55.82
N LEU A 16 43.18 -14.66 55.52
CA LEU A 16 43.73 -13.31 55.27
C LEU A 16 43.93 -12.92 53.79
N LEU A 17 43.77 -13.85 52.84
CA LEU A 17 43.89 -13.57 51.40
C LEU A 17 42.59 -13.20 50.68
N LYS A 18 41.43 -13.20 51.35
CA LYS A 18 40.13 -12.90 50.73
C LYS A 18 39.66 -11.44 50.83
N LYS A 19 40.13 -10.62 51.79
CA LYS A 19 39.64 -9.23 51.95
C LYS A 19 40.24 -8.22 50.96
N LYS A 20 41.51 -8.33 50.56
CA LYS A 20 42.15 -7.38 49.61
C LYS A 20 41.63 -7.51 48.18
N LYS A 21 41.22 -8.70 47.74
CA LYS A 21 40.65 -8.92 46.40
C LYS A 21 39.23 -8.38 46.25
N ILE A 22 38.42 -8.40 47.32
CA ILE A 22 37.01 -7.97 47.26
C ILE A 22 36.88 -6.44 47.19
N SER A 23 37.76 -5.69 47.87
CA SER A 23 37.77 -4.21 47.82
C SER A 23 38.11 -3.64 46.44
N GLY A 24 39.14 -4.19 45.78
CA GLY A 24 39.51 -3.76 44.42
C GLY A 24 38.48 -4.14 43.35
N VAL A 25 37.76 -5.25 43.54
CA VAL A 25 36.66 -5.66 42.66
C VAL A 25 35.43 -4.76 42.88
N LEU A 26 35.12 -4.38 44.12
CA LEU A 26 34.00 -3.48 44.42
C LEU A 26 34.23 -2.05 43.92
N SER A 27 35.44 -1.50 44.01
CA SER A 27 35.72 -0.14 43.47
C SER A 27 35.72 -0.12 41.93
N SER A 28 36.22 -1.18 41.29
CA SER A 28 36.12 -1.43 39.85
C SER A 28 34.67 -1.54 39.39
N LEU A 29 33.84 -2.30 40.11
CA LEU A 29 32.40 -2.44 39.84
C LEU A 29 31.63 -1.13 40.04
N PHE A 30 32.00 -0.31 41.05
CA PHE A 30 31.36 1.00 41.27
C PHE A 30 31.72 2.02 40.18
N ASN A 31 32.99 2.06 39.74
CA ASN A 31 33.41 2.94 38.64
C ASN A 31 32.83 2.49 37.29
N ASN A 32 32.76 1.18 37.04
CA ASN A 32 32.09 0.63 35.86
C ASN A 32 30.57 0.83 35.93
N GLY A 33 29.96 0.79 37.11
CA GLY A 33 28.55 1.12 37.34
C GLY A 33 28.22 2.59 37.06
N ARG A 34 29.08 3.53 37.47
CA ARG A 34 28.90 4.96 37.13
C ARG A 34 29.10 5.24 35.64
N LYS A 35 30.07 4.58 34.98
CA LYS A 35 30.25 4.65 33.52
C LYS A 35 29.07 4.01 32.77
N ALA A 36 28.57 2.86 33.24
CA ALA A 36 27.38 2.22 32.68
C ALA A 36 26.12 3.06 32.87
N PHE A 37 25.99 3.78 33.99
CA PHE A 37 24.87 4.70 34.23
C PHE A 37 24.96 5.97 33.37
N ALA A 38 26.17 6.49 33.13
CA ALA A 38 26.40 7.59 32.20
C ALA A 38 26.14 7.18 30.74
N ILE A 39 26.55 5.96 30.35
CA ILE A 39 26.27 5.36 29.04
C ILE A 39 24.78 5.05 28.89
N SER A 40 24.10 4.52 29.91
CA SER A 40 22.64 4.31 29.87
C SER A 40 21.88 5.61 29.80
N LYS A 41 22.38 6.69 30.43
CA LYS A 41 21.79 8.03 30.32
C LYS A 41 21.99 8.63 28.92
N LEU A 42 23.19 8.45 28.33
CA LEU A 42 23.48 8.78 26.93
C LEU A 42 22.68 7.93 25.93
N LEU A 43 22.33 6.68 26.25
CA LEU A 43 21.55 5.78 25.39
C LEU A 43 20.04 6.02 25.50
N VAL A 44 19.52 6.42 26.68
CA VAL A 44 18.14 6.90 26.85
C VAL A 44 17.93 8.22 26.12
N GLU A 45 18.93 9.10 26.10
CA GLU A 45 18.93 10.33 25.30
C GLU A 45 19.01 10.06 23.78
N ASN A 46 19.30 8.82 23.35
CA ASN A 46 19.48 8.42 21.96
C ASN A 46 18.54 7.28 21.50
N GLU A 47 17.40 7.04 22.17
CA GLU A 47 16.40 6.05 21.73
C GLU A 47 15.98 6.25 20.25
N ASN A 48 15.91 7.51 19.80
CA ASN A 48 15.60 7.85 18.41
C ASN A 48 16.68 7.41 17.43
N VAL A 49 17.96 7.44 17.83
CA VAL A 49 19.10 7.03 16.97
C VAL A 49 19.15 5.50 16.83
N ILE A 50 18.77 4.78 17.88
CA ILE A 50 18.74 3.31 17.89
C ILE A 50 17.54 2.81 17.08
N GLN A 51 16.36 3.43 17.24
CA GLN A 51 15.20 3.14 16.40
C GLN A 51 15.48 3.46 14.91
N TYR A 52 16.24 4.52 14.64
CA TYR A 52 16.71 4.88 13.29
C TYR A 52 17.65 3.83 12.70
N GLN A 53 18.63 3.31 13.46
CA GLN A 53 19.52 2.24 12.99
C GLN A 53 18.79 0.90 12.79
N ILE A 54 17.80 0.59 13.62
CA ILE A 54 16.94 -0.58 13.44
C ILE A 54 16.09 -0.44 12.18
N ASN A 55 15.51 0.74 11.92
CA ASN A 55 14.77 1.01 10.68
C ASN A 55 15.67 0.89 9.43
N LEU A 56 16.95 1.27 9.53
CA LEU A 56 17.96 1.06 8.48
C LEU A 56 18.24 -0.42 8.19
N LEU A 57 18.19 -1.29 9.21
CA LEU A 57 18.41 -2.73 9.08
C LEU A 57 17.20 -3.49 8.50
N PHE A 58 16.00 -2.88 8.47
CA PHE A 58 14.75 -3.46 7.98
C PHE A 58 14.18 -2.79 6.72
N MET A 59 14.99 -2.03 5.96
CA MET A 59 14.54 -1.35 4.74
C MET A 59 13.98 -2.33 3.69
N ASP A 60 12.66 -2.34 3.53
CA ASP A 60 11.97 -2.94 2.38
C ASP A 60 12.39 -2.21 1.08
N CYS A 61 12.67 -2.97 0.03
CA CYS A 61 13.14 -2.50 -1.30
C CYS A 61 12.20 -1.49 -2.02
N GLY A 62 11.07 -1.11 -1.42
CA GLY A 62 10.16 -0.06 -1.91
C GLY A 62 10.52 1.37 -1.47
N LEU A 63 11.57 1.56 -0.67
CA LEU A 63 11.97 2.86 -0.09
C LEU A 63 12.93 3.69 -0.97
N THR A 64 13.38 3.18 -2.11
CA THR A 64 14.28 3.92 -3.02
C THR A 64 13.66 5.22 -3.53
N ALA A 65 12.33 5.28 -3.69
CA ALA A 65 11.61 6.48 -4.16
C ALA A 65 11.53 7.63 -3.13
N MET A 66 11.96 7.42 -1.88
CA MET A 66 11.94 8.41 -0.79
C MET A 66 13.30 8.63 -0.13
N LEU A 67 14.39 8.20 -0.76
CA LEU A 67 15.74 8.54 -0.33
C LEU A 67 15.96 10.07 -0.27
N ASP A 68 15.29 10.80 -1.15
CA ASP A 68 15.41 12.26 -1.31
C ASP A 68 14.90 13.02 -0.08
N ILE A 69 13.96 12.45 0.69
CA ILE A 69 13.34 13.12 1.86
C ILE A 69 13.89 12.62 3.20
N ARG A 70 14.90 11.73 3.18
CA ARG A 70 15.58 11.21 4.37
C ARG A 70 15.99 12.30 5.37
N PRO A 71 16.50 13.49 4.95
CA PRO A 71 16.83 14.54 5.90
C PRO A 71 15.66 15.02 6.78
N LEU A 72 14.41 14.81 6.33
CA LEU A 72 13.19 15.26 6.99
C LEU A 72 12.44 14.14 7.73
N GLU A 73 12.92 12.89 7.66
CA GLU A 73 12.18 11.70 8.10
C GLU A 73 11.68 11.80 9.54
N GLN A 74 12.55 12.21 10.48
CA GLN A 74 12.18 12.36 11.88
C GLN A 74 11.09 13.44 12.09
N ALA A 75 11.20 14.55 11.37
CA ALA A 75 10.22 15.63 11.43
C ALA A 75 8.88 15.20 10.82
N LEU A 76 8.91 14.44 9.72
CA LEU A 76 7.72 13.89 9.07
C LEU A 76 7.03 12.85 9.95
N HIS A 77 7.75 11.94 10.60
CA HIS A 77 7.16 10.99 11.55
C HIS A 77 6.46 11.69 12.71
N SER A 78 7.03 12.79 13.18
CA SER A 78 6.51 13.51 14.35
C SER A 78 5.31 14.37 13.99
N ASN A 79 5.38 15.07 12.86
CA ASN A 79 4.44 16.16 12.53
C ASN A 79 3.53 15.85 11.35
N TRP A 80 3.84 14.82 10.55
CA TRP A 80 3.01 14.39 9.43
C TRP A 80 2.75 12.87 9.40
N PRO A 81 2.35 12.24 10.53
CA PRO A 81 2.17 10.80 10.59
C PRO A 81 0.94 10.32 9.79
N ASN A 82 0.97 9.06 9.39
CA ASN A 82 -0.21 8.33 8.96
C ASN A 82 -1.02 7.89 10.18
N LEU A 83 -2.26 8.36 10.29
CA LEU A 83 -3.12 8.05 11.44
C LEU A 83 -3.70 6.62 11.44
N VAL A 84 -3.61 5.89 10.31
CA VAL A 84 -4.24 4.57 10.13
C VAL A 84 -3.31 3.48 9.57
N GLY A 85 -2.04 3.80 9.29
CA GLY A 85 -1.14 2.88 8.60
C GLY A 85 0.32 3.28 8.64
N LYS A 86 1.07 2.90 7.61
CA LYS A 86 2.51 3.19 7.52
C LYS A 86 2.75 4.61 6.98
N ASP A 87 3.63 5.35 7.66
CA ASP A 87 3.98 6.73 7.34
C ASP A 87 4.58 6.88 5.94
N PHE A 88 5.56 6.05 5.59
CA PHE A 88 6.18 6.12 4.26
C PHE A 88 5.18 5.92 3.11
N THR A 89 4.29 4.92 3.20
CA THR A 89 3.25 4.71 2.18
C THR A 89 2.35 5.94 2.03
N PHE A 90 2.07 6.61 3.15
CA PHE A 90 1.28 7.82 3.18
C PHE A 90 2.01 9.01 2.55
N TRP A 91 3.26 9.31 2.92
CA TRP A 91 4.01 10.42 2.31
C TRP A 91 4.21 10.22 0.81
N LYS A 92 4.49 8.99 0.36
CA LYS A 92 4.55 8.67 -1.08
C LYS A 92 3.23 9.02 -1.78
N THR A 93 2.10 8.72 -1.13
CA THR A 93 0.77 9.04 -1.65
C THR A 93 0.52 10.55 -1.64
N GLN A 94 0.91 11.25 -0.57
CA GLN A 94 0.78 12.72 -0.47
C GLN A 94 1.57 13.41 -1.57
N TRP A 95 2.83 13.01 -1.81
CA TRP A 95 3.62 13.51 -2.92
C TRP A 95 2.94 13.23 -4.27
N THR A 96 2.54 11.98 -4.51
CA THR A 96 1.99 11.59 -5.82
C THR A 96 0.66 12.27 -6.14
N LYS A 97 -0.18 12.52 -5.12
CA LYS A 97 -1.52 13.11 -5.31
C LYS A 97 -1.52 14.63 -5.26
N HIS A 98 -0.62 15.23 -4.47
CA HIS A 98 -0.66 16.66 -4.15
C HIS A 98 0.65 17.35 -4.54
N GLY A 99 1.79 16.91 -3.99
CA GLY A 99 3.07 17.60 -4.18
C GLY A 99 3.61 17.59 -5.61
N GLY A 100 3.36 16.52 -6.38
CA GLY A 100 3.82 16.41 -7.77
C GLY A 100 3.27 17.50 -8.69
N CYS A 101 2.15 18.13 -8.34
CA CYS A 101 1.59 19.25 -9.09
C CYS A 101 2.44 20.52 -9.00
N SER A 102 3.25 20.66 -7.94
CA SER A 102 4.15 21.80 -7.75
C SER A 102 5.62 21.43 -7.96
N GLU A 103 5.94 20.27 -8.55
CA GLU A 103 7.33 19.78 -8.70
C GLU A 103 8.26 20.77 -9.41
N ALA A 104 7.73 21.55 -10.36
CA ALA A 104 8.51 22.58 -11.08
C ALA A 104 8.97 23.74 -10.18
N THR A 105 8.23 24.04 -9.12
CA THR A 105 8.53 25.11 -8.16
C THR A 105 9.14 24.57 -6.86
N PHE A 106 8.64 23.41 -6.42
CA PHE A 106 9.01 22.73 -5.19
C PHE A 106 9.31 21.26 -5.51
N PRO A 107 10.58 20.94 -5.80
CA PRO A 107 11.03 19.57 -5.85
C PRO A 107 10.67 18.82 -4.56
N LYS A 108 10.57 17.50 -4.64
CA LYS A 108 10.04 16.64 -3.56
C LYS A 108 10.52 16.99 -2.16
N LEU A 109 11.83 17.13 -1.95
CA LEU A 109 12.39 17.50 -0.65
C LEU A 109 11.91 18.87 -0.17
N GLU A 110 11.90 19.87 -1.05
CA GLU A 110 11.47 21.23 -0.74
C GLU A 110 9.97 21.32 -0.46
N TYR A 111 9.14 20.54 -1.16
CA TYR A 111 7.71 20.45 -0.87
C TYR A 111 7.45 20.00 0.57
N PHE A 112 8.11 18.92 1.00
CA PHE A 112 7.97 18.43 2.38
C PHE A 112 8.59 19.39 3.39
N ASN A 113 9.72 20.01 3.05
CA ASN A 113 10.39 20.98 3.91
C ASN A 113 9.53 22.22 4.14
N LEU A 114 8.97 22.79 3.07
CA LEU A 114 8.07 23.94 3.12
C LEU A 114 6.84 23.62 3.96
N ALA A 115 6.20 22.47 3.75
CA ALA A 115 5.05 22.06 4.53
C ALA A 115 5.36 21.92 6.03
N LEU A 116 6.49 21.32 6.39
CA LEU A 116 6.95 21.22 7.79
C LEU A 116 7.23 22.60 8.41
N HIS A 117 7.89 23.48 7.66
CA HIS A 117 8.18 24.85 8.09
C HIS A 117 6.90 25.65 8.35
N LEU A 118 5.94 25.57 7.42
CA LEU A 118 4.64 26.21 7.56
C LEU A 118 3.85 25.65 8.74
N TYR A 119 3.88 24.33 8.94
CA TYR A 119 3.23 23.68 10.08
C TYR A 119 3.80 24.17 11.42
N GLU A 120 5.13 24.29 11.51
CA GLU A 120 5.80 24.78 12.72
C GLU A 120 5.43 26.23 13.04
N GLN A 121 5.40 27.10 12.02
CA GLN A 121 5.03 28.51 12.19
C GLN A 121 3.54 28.74 12.44
N ASN A 122 2.68 27.82 11.97
CA ASN A 122 1.22 27.97 12.01
C ASN A 122 0.58 26.80 12.76
N ASN A 123 1.02 26.58 14.00
CA ASN A 123 0.44 25.55 14.85
C ASN A 123 -1.03 25.87 15.14
N LEU A 124 -1.93 25.23 14.39
CA LEU A 124 -3.37 25.42 14.45
C LEU A 124 -3.96 25.15 15.82
N LEU A 125 -3.42 24.20 16.60
CA LEU A 125 -3.89 23.96 17.95
C LEU A 125 -3.64 25.20 18.82
N ASN A 126 -2.43 25.75 18.79
CA ASN A 126 -2.10 26.95 19.56
C ASN A 126 -2.93 28.16 19.11
N ILE A 127 -3.23 28.28 17.80
CA ILE A 127 -4.07 29.35 17.25
C ILE A 127 -5.49 29.24 17.83
N LEU A 128 -6.08 28.04 17.82
CA LEU A 128 -7.42 27.81 18.36
C LEU A 128 -7.47 27.99 19.89
N GLU A 129 -6.44 27.54 20.61
CA GLU A 129 -6.36 27.65 22.08
C GLU A 129 -6.33 29.11 22.55
N LYS A 130 -5.70 30.03 21.80
CA LYS A 130 -5.71 31.48 22.11
C LYS A 130 -7.13 32.05 22.11
N GLU A 131 -8.00 31.53 21.26
CA GLU A 131 -9.42 31.88 21.18
C GLU A 131 -10.30 31.00 22.07
N GLN A 132 -9.70 30.28 23.03
CA GLN A 132 -10.38 29.37 23.97
C GLN A 132 -11.14 28.22 23.27
N ILE A 133 -10.73 27.87 22.06
CA ILE A 133 -11.20 26.70 21.30
C ILE A 133 -10.24 25.55 21.57
N VAL A 134 -10.53 24.78 22.62
CA VAL A 134 -9.70 23.65 23.07
C VAL A 134 -10.38 22.31 22.74
N PRO A 135 -9.62 21.21 22.55
CA PRO A 135 -10.21 19.90 22.36
C PRO A 135 -11.17 19.53 23.51
N ASP A 136 -12.42 19.27 23.17
CA ASP A 136 -13.44 18.78 24.09
C ASP A 136 -14.43 17.80 23.43
N ASP A 137 -14.76 16.73 24.14
CA ASP A 137 -15.62 15.64 23.65
C ASP A 137 -17.11 15.97 23.78
N LYS A 138 -17.48 17.12 24.37
CA LYS A 138 -18.86 17.51 24.64
C LYS A 138 -19.18 18.94 24.23
N LYS A 139 -18.23 19.87 24.36
CA LYS A 139 -18.44 21.27 24.00
C LYS A 139 -18.51 21.42 22.48
N LEU A 140 -19.57 22.05 22.01
CA LEU A 140 -19.73 22.46 20.61
C LEU A 140 -19.25 23.90 20.44
N TYR A 141 -18.50 24.13 19.37
CA TYR A 141 -18.03 25.45 18.96
C TYR A 141 -18.82 25.93 17.75
N ASN A 142 -19.02 27.23 17.60
CA ASN A 142 -19.56 27.75 16.35
C ASN A 142 -18.49 27.64 15.26
N VAL A 143 -18.87 27.19 14.07
CA VAL A 143 -17.99 27.10 12.88
C VAL A 143 -17.35 28.46 12.59
N SER A 144 -18.13 29.54 12.71
CA SER A 144 -17.65 30.92 12.53
C SER A 144 -16.54 31.30 13.52
N SER A 145 -16.54 30.78 14.75
CA SER A 145 -15.48 31.04 15.73
C SER A 145 -14.18 30.36 15.35
N VAL A 146 -14.23 29.12 14.85
CA VAL A 146 -13.05 28.40 14.36
C VAL A 146 -12.49 29.06 13.11
N PHE A 147 -13.36 29.49 12.21
CA PHE A 147 -13.00 30.24 11.02
C PHE A 147 -12.31 31.56 11.38
N ALA A 148 -12.92 32.36 12.26
CA ALA A 148 -12.38 33.65 12.70
C ALA A 148 -11.03 33.51 13.41
N ALA A 149 -10.85 32.46 14.23
CA ALA A 149 -9.58 32.22 14.93
C ALA A 149 -8.41 32.07 13.95
N VAL A 150 -8.61 31.31 12.86
CA VAL A 150 -7.57 31.12 11.84
C VAL A 150 -7.42 32.37 10.97
N HIS A 151 -8.54 32.99 10.55
CA HIS A 151 -8.51 34.24 9.78
C HIS A 151 -7.75 35.35 10.51
N ASN A 152 -7.98 35.54 11.81
CA ASN A 152 -7.30 36.57 12.60
C ASN A 152 -5.78 36.34 12.69
N HIS A 153 -5.33 35.07 12.63
CA HIS A 153 -3.91 34.74 12.64
C HIS A 153 -3.25 34.92 11.27
N THR A 154 -3.92 34.51 10.19
CA THR A 154 -3.36 34.52 8.82
C THR A 154 -3.70 35.80 8.03
N SER A 155 -4.65 36.60 8.52
CA SER A 155 -5.36 37.65 7.77
C SER A 155 -6.06 37.15 6.49
N HIS A 156 -6.33 35.85 6.40
CA HIS A 156 -6.87 35.20 5.21
C HIS A 156 -7.81 34.05 5.57
N ASP A 157 -8.83 33.86 4.74
CA ASP A 157 -9.89 32.88 4.98
C ASP A 157 -9.37 31.44 4.86
N PRO A 158 -9.54 30.59 5.89
CA PRO A 158 -9.24 29.16 5.80
C PRO A 158 -10.35 28.39 5.10
N GLU A 159 -10.07 27.14 4.72
CA GLU A 159 -11.11 26.15 4.39
C GLU A 159 -11.30 25.19 5.58
N LEU A 160 -12.56 24.97 5.98
CA LEU A 160 -12.94 24.04 7.04
C LEU A 160 -13.65 22.83 6.42
N SER A 161 -13.20 21.63 6.77
CA SER A 161 -13.91 20.39 6.42
C SER A 161 -14.28 19.63 7.68
N CYS A 162 -15.47 19.08 7.69
CA CYS A 162 -16.04 18.41 8.83
C CYS A 162 -16.55 17.01 8.49
N TYR A 163 -16.62 16.16 9.50
CA TYR A 163 -17.14 14.80 9.41
C TYR A 163 -18.43 14.71 10.22
N HIS A 164 -19.51 14.25 9.58
CA HIS A 164 -20.76 13.92 10.27
C HIS A 164 -20.66 12.49 10.81
N ASP A 165 -20.80 12.33 12.13
CA ASP A 165 -20.94 11.01 12.74
C ASP A 165 -22.44 10.64 12.79
N PRO A 166 -22.92 9.72 11.94
CA PRO A 166 -24.32 9.36 11.90
C PRO A 166 -24.81 8.64 13.15
N LYS A 167 -23.91 8.08 13.98
CA LYS A 167 -24.28 7.37 15.22
C LYS A 167 -24.52 8.33 16.37
N LEU A 168 -23.73 9.40 16.43
CA LEU A 168 -23.81 10.42 17.47
C LEU A 168 -24.63 11.63 17.04
N ASN A 169 -24.95 11.73 15.74
CA ASN A 169 -25.62 12.86 15.10
C ASN A 169 -24.94 14.20 15.41
N VAL A 170 -23.62 14.20 15.38
CA VAL A 170 -22.78 15.40 15.60
C VAL A 170 -21.83 15.59 14.43
N THR A 171 -21.51 16.85 14.17
CA THR A 171 -20.48 17.23 13.20
C THR A 171 -19.19 17.53 13.94
N ALA A 172 -18.10 16.86 13.56
CA ALA A 172 -16.79 17.03 14.16
C ALA A 172 -15.80 17.67 13.18
N LEU A 173 -14.92 18.52 13.70
CA LEU A 173 -13.84 19.13 12.94
C LEU A 173 -12.92 18.04 12.41
N TYR A 174 -12.77 17.97 11.08
CA TYR A 174 -11.97 16.94 10.41
C TYR A 174 -10.66 17.53 9.88
N GLN A 175 -10.71 18.66 9.18
CA GLN A 175 -9.54 19.34 8.62
C GLN A 175 -9.73 20.86 8.63
N ILE A 176 -8.62 21.57 8.86
CA ILE A 176 -8.48 23.01 8.57
C ILE A 176 -7.39 23.13 7.51
N ARG A 177 -7.64 23.87 6.44
CA ARG A 177 -6.66 24.15 5.40
C ARG A 177 -6.39 25.64 5.34
N ILE A 178 -5.11 25.97 5.25
CA ILE A 178 -4.63 27.33 5.02
C ILE A 178 -4.08 27.36 3.60
N CYS A 179 -4.44 28.38 2.82
CA CYS A 179 -4.05 28.48 1.42
C CYS A 179 -2.88 29.45 1.24
N LEU A 180 -2.05 29.11 0.26
CA LEU A 180 -0.83 29.84 -0.06
C LEU A 180 -0.81 30.15 -1.55
N SER A 181 -0.17 31.26 -1.88
CA SER A 181 0.24 31.60 -3.24
C SER A 181 1.07 30.48 -3.87
N THR A 182 1.14 30.45 -5.20
CA THR A 182 1.80 29.39 -5.97
C THR A 182 3.30 29.26 -5.70
N ASN A 183 3.93 30.32 -5.16
CA ASN A 183 5.33 30.33 -4.72
C ASN A 183 5.50 30.01 -3.23
N GLY A 184 4.43 29.65 -2.52
CA GLY A 184 4.45 29.22 -1.12
C GLY A 184 4.84 30.27 -0.09
N THR A 185 4.98 31.55 -0.46
CA THR A 185 5.54 32.60 0.42
C THR A 185 4.50 33.48 1.10
N SER A 186 3.27 33.51 0.61
CA SER A 186 2.21 34.39 1.14
C SER A 186 0.90 33.64 1.27
N PHE A 187 0.18 33.88 2.37
CA PHE A 187 -1.19 33.40 2.57
C PHE A 187 -2.14 34.05 1.55
N ILE A 188 -3.15 33.28 1.15
CA ILE A 188 -4.25 33.75 0.31
C ILE A 188 -5.56 33.16 0.86
N ASN A 189 -6.69 33.77 0.53
CA ASN A 189 -7.99 33.21 0.88
C ASN A 189 -8.17 31.85 0.21
N CYS A 190 -8.55 30.84 0.99
CA CYS A 190 -9.02 29.58 0.44
C CYS A 190 -10.36 29.77 -0.26
N PHE A 191 -10.56 29.06 -1.37
CA PHE A 191 -11.90 28.87 -1.91
C PHE A 191 -12.62 27.83 -1.05
N GLN A 192 -13.77 28.19 -0.51
CA GLN A 192 -14.61 27.25 0.22
C GLN A 192 -15.18 26.24 -0.77
N THR A 193 -14.65 25.01 -0.79
CA THR A 193 -15.14 23.96 -1.69
C THR A 193 -16.06 22.95 -0.99
N ASP A 194 -16.17 23.05 0.33
CA ASP A 194 -16.88 22.11 1.18
C ASP A 194 -17.73 22.84 2.24
N ASP A 195 -19.03 22.57 2.26
CA ASP A 195 -19.99 23.07 3.27
C ASP A 195 -20.37 21.97 4.28
N SER A 196 -19.46 21.01 4.49
CA SER A 196 -19.69 19.83 5.35
C SER A 196 -19.89 20.16 6.83
N CYS A 197 -19.58 21.37 7.27
CA CYS A 197 -19.60 21.74 8.69
C CYS A 197 -21.00 22.13 9.19
N GLY A 198 -21.85 22.71 8.34
CA GLY A 198 -23.21 23.16 8.69
C GLY A 198 -23.29 24.11 9.90
N ASP A 199 -24.52 24.39 10.37
CA ASP A 199 -24.75 25.42 11.40
C ASP A 199 -24.94 24.88 12.83
N LYS A 200 -24.98 23.56 13.01
CA LYS A 200 -25.43 22.91 14.27
C LYS A 200 -24.36 22.83 15.36
N GLY A 201 -23.23 23.52 15.16
CA GLY A 201 -22.09 23.51 16.06
C GLY A 201 -21.13 22.34 15.79
N LEU A 202 -19.87 22.58 16.12
CA LEU A 202 -18.73 21.77 15.74
C LEU A 202 -18.06 21.16 16.96
N LEU A 203 -17.91 19.84 16.98
CA LEU A 203 -17.14 19.13 17.99
C LEU A 203 -15.65 19.19 17.65
N PHE A 204 -14.80 19.46 18.63
CA PHE A 204 -13.34 19.35 18.50
C PHE A 204 -12.82 18.26 19.45
N PRO A 205 -12.77 16.98 19.04
CA PRO A 205 -12.58 15.86 19.99
C PRO A 205 -11.21 15.82 20.66
N LYS A 206 -11.15 15.31 21.89
CA LYS A 206 -9.89 15.07 22.61
C LYS A 206 -9.11 13.92 21.99
N LYS A 207 -7.79 13.96 22.14
CA LYS A 207 -6.91 12.84 21.80
C LYS A 207 -7.26 11.61 22.63
N ILE A 208 -7.58 10.50 21.97
CA ILE A 208 -7.83 9.20 22.62
C ILE A 208 -6.51 8.68 23.22
N LYS A 209 -6.46 8.50 24.54
CA LYS A 209 -5.33 7.85 25.23
C LYS A 209 -5.37 6.34 24.92
N LYS A 210 -4.47 5.86 24.06
CA LYS A 210 -4.26 4.40 23.87
C LYS A 210 -3.81 3.80 25.21
N LYS A 211 -4.48 2.75 25.70
CA LYS A 211 -4.02 1.95 26.85
C LYS A 211 -2.67 1.32 26.49
N LYS A 212 -1.58 1.78 27.10
CA LYS A 212 -0.28 1.10 27.03
C LYS A 212 -0.40 -0.23 27.79
N PHE A 213 -0.35 -1.34 27.08
CA PHE A 213 -0.02 -2.63 27.70
C PHE A 213 1.47 -2.59 28.04
N GLY A 214 1.78 -2.51 29.34
CA GLY A 214 3.15 -2.57 29.83
C GLY A 214 3.67 -3.99 29.70
N LEU A 215 4.54 -4.24 28.72
CA LEU A 215 5.37 -5.44 28.70
C LEU A 215 6.73 -5.12 29.33
N HIS A 216 7.08 -5.93 30.31
CA HIS A 216 8.12 -5.77 31.33
C HIS A 216 9.54 -5.53 30.78
N LEU A 217 10.25 -4.58 31.41
CA LEU A 217 11.58 -4.05 31.04
C LEU A 217 12.80 -4.99 31.13
N ASN A 218 12.64 -6.32 31.25
CA ASN A 218 13.78 -7.24 31.44
C ASN A 218 14.12 -8.13 30.24
N ILE A 219 13.40 -8.01 29.12
CA ILE A 219 13.67 -8.80 27.90
C ILE A 219 14.61 -8.06 26.92
N MET A 220 14.73 -6.73 27.05
CA MET A 220 15.46 -5.89 26.08
C MET A 220 17.00 -6.04 26.17
N SER A 221 17.56 -6.29 27.35
CA SER A 221 19.03 -6.45 27.51
C SER A 221 19.57 -7.80 26.99
N ILE A 222 18.74 -8.85 26.96
CA ILE A 222 19.12 -10.17 26.43
C ILE A 222 19.04 -10.16 24.89
N LEU A 223 18.04 -9.45 24.33
CA LEU A 223 17.91 -9.24 22.89
C LEU A 223 19.07 -8.41 22.31
N PHE A 224 19.65 -7.47 23.09
CA PHE A 224 20.74 -6.62 22.65
C PHE A 224 22.07 -7.38 22.44
N VAL A 225 22.39 -8.35 23.30
CA VAL A 225 23.61 -9.18 23.17
C VAL A 225 23.50 -10.16 22.00
N PHE A 226 22.31 -10.74 21.79
CA PHE A 226 22.02 -11.55 20.60
C PHE A 226 22.04 -10.70 19.31
N SER A 227 21.58 -9.45 19.36
CA SER A 227 21.61 -8.51 18.23
C SER A 227 23.04 -8.08 17.86
N LEU A 228 23.95 -7.93 18.85
CA LEU A 228 25.37 -7.63 18.61
C LEU A 228 26.15 -8.81 18.03
N LEU A 229 25.80 -10.05 18.41
CA LEU A 229 26.35 -11.28 17.83
C LEU A 229 25.86 -11.52 16.39
N LEU A 230 24.61 -11.15 16.08
CA LEU A 230 24.07 -11.17 14.71
C LEU A 230 24.74 -10.12 13.79
N LEU A 231 25.24 -9.01 14.33
CA LEU A 231 25.92 -7.95 13.59
C LEU A 231 27.31 -8.34 13.02
N LEU A 232 27.94 -9.38 13.57
CA LEU A 232 29.25 -9.87 13.09
C LEU A 232 29.15 -10.88 11.92
N GLU A 233 27.95 -11.39 11.63
CA GLU A 233 27.66 -12.34 10.53
C GLU A 233 26.99 -11.65 9.30
N VAL A 234 26.68 -10.35 9.39
CA VAL A 234 25.86 -9.60 8.40
C VAL A 234 26.49 -9.44 7.00
N PRO A 235 27.81 -9.48 6.76
CA PRO A 235 28.31 -9.32 5.39
C PRO A 235 27.83 -10.41 4.41
N LYS A 236 27.18 -11.49 4.88
CA LYS A 236 26.64 -12.55 4.04
C LYS A 236 25.12 -12.51 3.81
N LEU A 237 24.36 -11.65 4.50
CA LEU A 237 22.88 -11.65 4.41
C LEU A 237 22.25 -10.46 3.67
N CYS A 238 23.00 -9.40 3.37
CA CYS A 238 22.46 -8.24 2.65
C CYS A 238 22.43 -8.39 1.11
N THR A 239 22.55 -9.60 0.59
CA THR A 239 22.21 -9.95 -0.80
C THR A 239 21.01 -10.90 -0.86
N ALA A 240 20.01 -10.72 0.01
CA ALA A 240 18.68 -11.24 -0.27
C ALA A 240 17.94 -10.21 -1.15
N GLU A 241 18.20 -10.22 -2.46
CA GLU A 241 17.16 -9.79 -3.40
C GLU A 241 15.86 -10.48 -2.97
N LYS A 242 14.75 -9.74 -2.81
CA LYS A 242 13.43 -10.38 -2.78
C LYS A 242 13.35 -11.15 -4.09
N LYS A 243 13.60 -12.46 -4.01
CA LYS A 243 13.59 -13.33 -5.17
C LYS A 243 12.17 -13.26 -5.70
N GLU A 244 12.00 -12.58 -6.82
CA GLU A 244 10.70 -12.49 -7.46
C GLU A 244 10.13 -13.89 -7.58
N GLU A 245 8.87 -14.06 -7.18
CA GLU A 245 8.26 -15.39 -7.25
C GLU A 245 8.34 -15.88 -8.69
N LYS A 246 8.91 -17.08 -8.86
CA LYS A 246 9.03 -17.69 -10.18
C LYS A 246 7.64 -17.83 -10.79
N TRP A 247 7.49 -17.34 -12.02
CA TRP A 247 6.32 -17.53 -12.88
C TRP A 247 6.75 -18.17 -14.19
N ASN A 248 5.79 -18.71 -14.93
CA ASN A 248 6.00 -19.68 -16.00
C ASN A 248 5.42 -19.26 -17.36
N TYR A 249 4.30 -18.55 -17.39
CA TYR A 249 3.60 -18.18 -18.62
C TYR A 249 2.80 -16.89 -18.40
N PHE A 250 2.36 -16.24 -19.48
CA PHE A 250 1.41 -15.12 -19.41
C PHE A 250 -0.01 -15.60 -19.70
N MET A 251 -0.97 -14.90 -19.14
CA MET A 251 -2.39 -15.10 -19.39
C MET A 251 -3.01 -13.76 -19.78
N LEU A 252 -3.39 -13.61 -21.04
CA LEU A 252 -4.18 -12.47 -21.50
C LEU A 252 -5.65 -12.74 -21.16
N VAL A 253 -6.16 -11.99 -20.19
CA VAL A 253 -7.53 -12.09 -19.70
C VAL A 253 -8.39 -11.09 -20.45
N GLN A 254 -9.35 -11.58 -21.21
CA GLN A 254 -10.38 -10.77 -21.84
C GLN A 254 -11.71 -11.00 -21.11
N GLN A 255 -12.48 -9.95 -20.91
CA GLN A 255 -13.77 -10.00 -20.23
C GLN A 255 -14.90 -9.57 -21.15
N TRP A 256 -16.03 -10.28 -21.04
CA TRP A 256 -17.26 -9.93 -21.72
C TRP A 256 -18.02 -8.90 -20.88
N PRO A 257 -18.23 -7.66 -21.37
CA PRO A 257 -18.80 -6.59 -20.57
C PRO A 257 -20.16 -6.92 -19.96
N THR A 258 -21.10 -7.49 -20.74
CA THR A 258 -22.44 -7.84 -20.23
C THR A 258 -22.37 -8.79 -19.05
N GLY A 259 -21.72 -9.95 -19.22
CA GLY A 259 -21.60 -10.95 -18.14
C GLY A 259 -20.83 -10.40 -16.93
N PHE A 260 -19.79 -9.59 -17.15
CA PHE A 260 -19.08 -8.95 -16.04
C PHE A 260 -19.97 -7.98 -15.27
N CYS A 261 -20.75 -7.15 -15.96
CA CYS A 261 -21.59 -6.13 -15.36
C CYS A 261 -22.78 -6.72 -14.59
N GLU A 262 -23.41 -7.76 -15.13
CA GLU A 262 -24.41 -8.55 -14.41
C GLU A 262 -23.83 -9.19 -13.15
N TYR A 263 -22.64 -9.79 -13.25
CA TYR A 263 -21.93 -10.33 -12.09
C TYR A 263 -21.67 -9.26 -11.01
N GLN A 264 -21.31 -8.02 -11.38
CA GLN A 264 -21.16 -6.93 -10.42
C GLN A 264 -22.47 -6.61 -9.69
N ILE A 265 -23.59 -6.61 -10.42
CA ILE A 265 -24.93 -6.34 -9.85
C ILE A 265 -25.31 -7.46 -8.88
N ILE A 266 -25.19 -8.72 -9.30
CA ILE A 266 -25.49 -9.89 -8.47
C ILE A 266 -24.64 -9.91 -7.21
N ALA A 267 -23.37 -9.53 -7.32
CA ALA A 267 -22.45 -9.45 -6.19
C ALA A 267 -22.63 -8.20 -5.29
N GLY A 268 -23.60 -7.33 -5.57
CA GLY A 268 -23.84 -6.10 -4.81
C GLY A 268 -22.67 -5.09 -4.87
N LYS A 269 -21.93 -5.07 -5.99
CA LYS A 269 -20.75 -4.23 -6.21
C LYS A 269 -21.13 -2.97 -7.00
N ARG A 270 -20.17 -2.40 -7.75
CA ARG A 270 -20.36 -1.16 -8.51
C ARG A 270 -21.09 -1.43 -9.81
N LYS A 271 -22.07 -0.58 -10.14
CA LYS A 271 -22.71 -0.59 -11.46
C LYS A 271 -21.69 -0.20 -12.54
N CYS A 272 -21.73 -0.88 -13.67
CA CYS A 272 -20.96 -0.46 -14.84
C CYS A 272 -21.52 0.84 -15.42
N TYR A 273 -20.64 1.68 -15.97
CA TYR A 273 -21.02 2.93 -16.65
C TYR A 273 -20.87 2.84 -18.18
N ILE A 274 -20.16 1.83 -18.67
CA ILE A 274 -20.03 1.48 -20.09
C ILE A 274 -20.15 -0.04 -20.24
N THR A 275 -20.76 -0.46 -21.34
CA THR A 275 -20.88 -1.86 -21.72
C THR A 275 -20.56 -1.97 -23.22
N PRO A 276 -19.27 -2.08 -23.59
CA PRO A 276 -18.86 -2.32 -24.97
C PRO A 276 -19.48 -3.62 -25.53
N ASP A 277 -19.68 -3.65 -26.84
CA ASP A 277 -20.23 -4.78 -27.62
C ASP A 277 -19.16 -5.77 -28.08
N LYS A 278 -17.98 -5.74 -27.45
CA LYS A 278 -16.85 -6.62 -27.71
C LYS A 278 -16.22 -7.06 -26.40
N PHE A 279 -15.50 -8.18 -26.43
CA PHE A 279 -14.58 -8.52 -25.34
C PHE A 279 -13.55 -7.39 -25.18
N VAL A 280 -13.25 -7.03 -23.94
CA VAL A 280 -12.21 -6.04 -23.60
C VAL A 280 -11.14 -6.68 -22.73
N ILE A 281 -9.92 -6.16 -22.77
CA ILE A 281 -8.82 -6.62 -21.93
C ILE A 281 -9.16 -6.31 -20.47
N HIS A 282 -9.00 -7.31 -19.60
CA HIS A 282 -8.92 -7.13 -18.15
C HIS A 282 -7.46 -6.97 -17.75
N GLY A 283 -6.58 -7.88 -18.22
CA GLY A 283 -5.16 -7.82 -17.89
C GLY A 283 -4.28 -8.88 -18.54
N LEU A 284 -2.97 -8.65 -18.50
CA LEU A 284 -1.94 -9.58 -18.92
C LEU A 284 -1.20 -10.11 -17.69
N TRP A 285 -1.47 -11.33 -17.26
CA TRP A 285 -1.05 -11.80 -15.95
C TRP A 285 0.05 -12.84 -16.05
N PRO A 286 1.24 -12.58 -15.48
CA PRO A 286 2.21 -13.63 -15.18
C PRO A 286 1.57 -14.68 -14.28
N GLN A 287 1.69 -15.96 -14.64
CA GLN A 287 1.07 -17.08 -13.94
C GLN A 287 2.07 -18.20 -13.64
N ARG A 288 1.77 -18.96 -12.59
CA ARG A 288 2.54 -20.14 -12.18
C ARG A 288 1.89 -21.42 -12.70
N ASN A 289 2.69 -22.47 -12.85
CA ASN A 289 2.19 -23.79 -13.26
C ASN A 289 1.28 -24.46 -12.21
N ASP A 290 1.29 -24.00 -10.97
CA ASP A 290 0.38 -24.48 -9.91
C ASP A 290 -0.96 -23.72 -9.86
N GLY A 291 -1.25 -22.91 -10.89
CA GLY A 291 -2.47 -22.10 -11.01
C GLY A 291 -2.50 -20.88 -10.09
N LYS A 292 -1.52 -20.69 -9.21
CA LYS A 292 -1.48 -19.55 -8.29
C LYS A 292 -0.93 -18.30 -8.99
N VAL A 293 -1.49 -17.15 -8.63
CA VAL A 293 -0.95 -15.86 -9.06
C VAL A 293 0.36 -15.61 -8.30
N PRO A 294 1.49 -15.38 -9.01
CA PRO A 294 2.77 -15.07 -8.38
C PRO A 294 2.66 -13.77 -7.58
N LYS A 295 3.21 -13.77 -6.36
CA LYS A 295 3.24 -12.57 -5.53
C LYS A 295 4.36 -11.65 -5.98
N CYS A 296 4.04 -10.79 -6.94
CA CYS A 296 4.94 -9.71 -7.38
C CYS A 296 4.30 -8.35 -7.10
N GLN A 297 5.14 -7.34 -6.96
CA GLN A 297 4.73 -5.95 -6.96
C GLN A 297 5.69 -5.19 -7.84
N SER A 298 5.17 -4.39 -8.77
CA SER A 298 6.04 -3.56 -9.59
C SER A 298 6.81 -2.57 -8.71
N LYS A 299 8.10 -2.43 -8.98
CA LYS A 299 8.98 -1.50 -8.28
C LYS A 299 8.85 -0.10 -8.88
N THR A 300 8.44 0.04 -10.14
CA THR A 300 8.23 1.35 -10.76
C THR A 300 6.75 1.73 -10.82
N PRO A 301 6.38 2.96 -10.41
CA PRO A 301 5.01 3.46 -10.59
C PRO A 301 4.70 3.69 -12.08
N LEU A 302 3.44 3.49 -12.45
CA LEU A 302 2.88 3.86 -13.75
C LEU A 302 2.36 5.30 -13.72
N TYR A 303 2.81 6.11 -14.68
CA TYR A 303 2.34 7.47 -14.92
C TYR A 303 1.63 7.57 -16.27
N ARG A 304 0.76 8.58 -16.44
CA ARG A 304 0.05 8.80 -17.72
C ARG A 304 1.00 8.98 -18.90
N ARG A 305 2.14 9.65 -18.69
CA ARG A 305 3.17 9.85 -19.72
C ARG A 305 3.74 8.55 -20.26
N ASP A 306 3.81 7.50 -19.44
CA ASP A 306 4.36 6.19 -19.82
C ASP A 306 3.45 5.50 -20.86
N LEU A 307 2.16 5.86 -20.89
CA LEU A 307 1.14 5.27 -21.76
C LEU A 307 0.62 6.23 -22.82
N LYS A 308 1.16 7.46 -22.90
CA LYS A 308 0.69 8.47 -23.85
C LYS A 308 0.60 7.96 -25.30
N PRO A 309 1.58 7.19 -25.82
CA PRO A 309 1.49 6.63 -27.18
C PRO A 309 0.38 5.59 -27.35
N LEU A 310 -0.07 4.96 -26.26
CA LEU A 310 -1.04 3.86 -26.25
C LEU A 310 -2.44 4.29 -25.77
N ASP A 311 -2.63 5.55 -25.38
CA ASP A 311 -3.84 6.02 -24.66
C ASP A 311 -5.13 5.71 -25.42
N GLN A 312 -5.16 5.95 -26.74
CA GLN A 312 -6.33 5.68 -27.56
C GLN A 312 -6.67 4.18 -27.64
N ALA A 313 -5.65 3.34 -27.88
CA ALA A 313 -5.83 1.90 -27.95
C ALA A 313 -6.28 1.34 -26.59
N LEU A 314 -5.66 1.77 -25.49
CA LEU A 314 -6.02 1.36 -24.14
C LEU A 314 -7.44 1.78 -23.76
N ARG A 315 -7.89 2.99 -24.13
CA ARG A 315 -9.28 3.41 -23.89
C ARG A 315 -10.31 2.57 -24.66
N SER A 316 -9.97 2.13 -25.87
CA SER A 316 -10.88 1.32 -26.69
C SER A 316 -10.91 -0.15 -26.26
N ASP A 317 -9.74 -0.73 -26.00
CA ASP A 317 -9.58 -2.18 -25.89
C ASP A 317 -9.33 -2.62 -24.44
N TRP A 318 -8.94 -1.72 -23.54
CA TRP A 318 -8.73 -2.00 -22.12
C TRP A 318 -9.44 -1.00 -21.18
N PRO A 319 -10.72 -0.65 -21.41
CA PRO A 319 -11.44 0.26 -20.52
C PRO A 319 -11.69 -0.35 -19.15
N ASN A 320 -11.83 0.50 -18.14
CA ASN A 320 -12.36 0.11 -16.84
C ASN A 320 -13.88 0.23 -16.88
N LEU A 321 -14.64 -0.86 -16.75
CA LEU A 321 -16.11 -0.81 -16.86
C LEU A 321 -16.80 -0.17 -15.63
N VAL A 322 -16.11 0.00 -14.49
CA VAL A 322 -16.67 0.43 -13.20
C VAL A 322 -15.93 1.60 -12.53
N GLY A 323 -15.12 2.33 -13.29
CA GLY A 323 -14.48 3.57 -12.88
C GLY A 323 -13.52 4.10 -13.92
N GLN A 324 -12.55 4.91 -13.50
CA GLN A 324 -11.58 5.53 -14.42
C GLN A 324 -10.55 4.52 -14.96
N ASP A 325 -10.27 4.59 -16.26
CA ASP A 325 -9.35 3.67 -16.95
C ASP A 325 -7.94 3.69 -16.38
N PHE A 326 -7.35 4.87 -16.22
CA PHE A 326 -5.96 4.98 -15.77
C PHE A 326 -5.74 4.39 -14.36
N ASN A 327 -6.73 4.49 -13.47
CA ASN A 327 -6.64 3.87 -12.15
C ASN A 327 -6.65 2.34 -12.24
N PHE A 328 -7.39 1.80 -13.21
CA PHE A 328 -7.39 0.37 -13.48
C PHE A 328 -6.07 -0.09 -14.07
N TRP A 329 -5.53 0.58 -15.09
CA TRP A 329 -4.23 0.25 -15.67
C TRP A 329 -3.11 0.33 -14.64
N LYS A 330 -3.13 1.35 -13.76
CA LYS A 330 -2.18 1.47 -12.65
C LYS A 330 -2.28 0.28 -11.67
N SER A 331 -3.49 -0.19 -11.38
CA SER A 331 -3.70 -1.39 -10.56
C SER A 331 -3.20 -2.66 -11.28
N GLN A 332 -3.47 -2.81 -12.57
CA GLN A 332 -3.02 -3.96 -13.36
C GLN A 332 -1.49 -4.03 -13.41
N TRP A 333 -0.84 -2.91 -13.72
CA TRP A 333 0.62 -2.80 -13.67
C TRP A 333 1.19 -3.11 -12.28
N GLY A 334 0.64 -2.48 -11.24
CA GLY A 334 1.14 -2.64 -9.87
C GLY A 334 1.03 -4.06 -9.34
N LYS A 335 -0.05 -4.79 -9.70
CA LYS A 335 -0.31 -6.15 -9.24
C LYS A 335 0.34 -7.23 -10.11
N HIS A 336 0.38 -7.03 -11.43
CA HIS A 336 0.76 -8.08 -12.39
C HIS A 336 2.03 -7.72 -13.18
N GLY A 337 2.10 -6.50 -13.73
CA GLY A 337 3.23 -6.05 -14.54
C GLY A 337 4.59 -6.18 -13.85
N GLY A 338 4.61 -6.05 -12.52
CA GLY A 338 5.81 -6.21 -11.71
C GLY A 338 6.57 -7.52 -11.87
N CYS A 339 5.91 -8.66 -12.15
CA CYS A 339 6.66 -9.92 -12.35
C CYS A 339 7.44 -9.95 -13.67
N ALA A 340 7.00 -9.15 -14.64
CA ALA A 340 7.57 -9.12 -15.99
C ALA A 340 8.45 -7.89 -16.22
N GLU A 341 8.50 -6.96 -15.26
CA GLU A 341 9.12 -5.63 -15.40
C GLU A 341 10.59 -5.68 -15.84
N ALA A 342 11.34 -6.70 -15.43
CA ALA A 342 12.73 -6.89 -15.82
C ALA A 342 12.91 -7.16 -17.33
N THR A 343 11.89 -7.71 -18.00
CA THR A 343 11.91 -8.13 -19.41
C THR A 343 10.94 -7.34 -20.29
N LEU A 344 9.85 -6.85 -19.69
CA LEU A 344 8.79 -6.07 -20.33
C LEU A 344 8.59 -4.80 -19.50
N PRO A 345 9.28 -3.71 -19.84
CA PRO A 345 9.04 -2.42 -19.22
C PRO A 345 7.60 -1.94 -19.49
N LYS A 346 7.21 -0.85 -18.83
CA LYS A 346 5.80 -0.39 -18.76
C LYS A 346 5.11 -0.36 -20.12
N ALA A 347 5.64 0.39 -21.08
CA ALA A 347 4.99 0.57 -22.38
C ALA A 347 4.89 -0.76 -23.14
N GLU A 348 5.96 -1.57 -23.12
CA GLU A 348 6.06 -2.87 -23.78
C GLU A 348 5.10 -3.89 -23.20
N TYR A 349 4.86 -3.89 -21.89
CA TYR A 349 3.87 -4.74 -21.24
C TYR A 349 2.45 -4.45 -21.75
N PHE A 350 2.06 -3.17 -21.80
CA PHE A 350 0.75 -2.78 -22.33
C PHE A 350 0.65 -2.99 -23.85
N ASN A 351 1.72 -2.70 -24.58
CA ASN A 351 1.77 -2.89 -26.03
C ASN A 351 1.68 -4.38 -26.39
N LEU A 352 2.34 -5.27 -25.64
CA LEU A 352 2.22 -6.71 -25.83
C LEU A 352 0.77 -7.16 -25.62
N ALA A 353 0.12 -6.73 -24.54
CA ALA A 353 -1.28 -7.09 -24.29
C ALA A 353 -2.20 -6.64 -25.42
N LEU A 354 -2.05 -5.39 -25.90
CA LEU A 354 -2.80 -4.85 -27.03
C LEU A 354 -2.53 -5.61 -28.32
N HIS A 355 -1.27 -5.94 -28.60
CA HIS A 355 -0.88 -6.68 -29.79
C HIS A 355 -1.50 -8.08 -29.83
N ILE A 356 -1.42 -8.82 -28.72
CA ILE A 356 -2.01 -10.16 -28.63
C ILE A 356 -3.55 -10.09 -28.67
N TYR A 357 -4.16 -9.07 -28.05
CA TYR A 357 -5.59 -8.84 -28.14
C TYR A 357 -6.06 -8.59 -29.58
N ASP A 358 -5.36 -7.73 -30.33
CA ASP A 358 -5.75 -7.39 -31.71
C ASP A 358 -5.68 -8.62 -32.64
N GLN A 359 -4.70 -9.49 -32.43
CA GLN A 359 -4.55 -10.77 -33.13
C GLN A 359 -5.64 -11.80 -32.75
N ASN A 360 -6.24 -11.68 -31.56
CA ASN A 360 -7.13 -12.69 -30.98
C ASN A 360 -8.44 -12.07 -30.45
N LYS A 361 -9.18 -11.39 -31.33
CA LYS A 361 -10.50 -10.82 -31.00
C LYS A 361 -11.51 -11.94 -30.77
N ILE A 362 -11.73 -12.29 -29.50
CA ILE A 362 -12.50 -13.47 -29.10
C ILE A 362 -13.92 -13.48 -29.64
N LEU A 363 -14.60 -12.33 -29.70
CA LEU A 363 -15.94 -12.26 -30.28
C LEU A 363 -15.95 -12.77 -31.73
N ASN A 364 -15.05 -12.24 -32.57
CA ASN A 364 -14.94 -12.65 -33.97
C ASN A 364 -14.57 -14.14 -34.13
N ILE A 365 -13.81 -14.69 -33.19
CA ILE A 365 -13.44 -16.12 -33.16
C ILE A 365 -14.69 -16.97 -32.88
N LEU A 366 -15.47 -16.60 -31.87
CA LEU A 366 -16.70 -17.30 -31.50
C LEU A 366 -17.78 -17.19 -32.59
N GLU A 367 -17.93 -16.02 -33.21
CA GLU A 367 -18.90 -15.78 -34.28
C GLU A 367 -18.68 -16.67 -35.51
N LYS A 368 -17.41 -16.94 -35.87
CA LYS A 368 -17.07 -17.87 -36.97
C LYS A 368 -17.59 -19.29 -36.73
N GLU A 369 -17.73 -19.68 -35.47
CA GLU A 369 -18.25 -20.97 -35.03
C GLU A 369 -19.74 -20.87 -34.61
N GLN A 370 -20.43 -19.79 -34.99
CA GLN A 370 -21.85 -19.54 -34.70
C GLN A 370 -22.18 -19.48 -33.19
N ILE A 371 -21.19 -19.12 -32.38
CA ILE A 371 -21.32 -18.81 -30.96
C ILE A 371 -21.43 -17.30 -30.82
N VAL A 372 -22.66 -16.81 -30.66
CA VAL A 372 -23.02 -15.39 -30.63
C VAL A 372 -23.69 -15.06 -29.30
N PRO A 373 -23.63 -13.79 -28.84
CA PRO A 373 -24.34 -13.40 -27.64
C PRO A 373 -25.86 -13.64 -27.78
N ASP A 374 -26.46 -14.34 -26.81
CA ASP A 374 -27.88 -14.70 -26.77
C ASP A 374 -28.32 -14.94 -25.31
N ASP A 375 -29.48 -14.40 -24.91
CA ASP A 375 -29.99 -14.48 -23.52
C ASP A 375 -30.71 -15.79 -23.20
N LYS A 376 -30.87 -16.68 -24.17
CA LYS A 376 -31.64 -17.93 -24.04
C LYS A 376 -30.86 -19.15 -24.51
N LYS A 377 -30.03 -19.00 -25.54
CA LYS A 377 -29.26 -20.10 -26.11
C LYS A 377 -28.11 -20.48 -25.19
N LEU A 378 -28.08 -21.75 -24.82
CA LEU A 378 -26.96 -22.33 -24.07
C LEU A 378 -25.96 -22.97 -25.03
N TYR A 379 -24.68 -22.81 -24.70
CA TYR A 379 -23.56 -23.36 -25.45
C TYR A 379 -22.82 -24.36 -24.57
N ASN A 380 -22.43 -25.52 -25.10
CA ASN A 380 -21.56 -26.43 -24.37
C ASN A 380 -20.20 -25.76 -24.14
N VAL A 381 -19.67 -25.87 -22.92
CA VAL A 381 -18.33 -25.35 -22.57
C VAL A 381 -17.28 -25.86 -23.56
N SER A 382 -17.34 -27.14 -23.91
CA SER A 382 -16.42 -27.76 -24.87
C SER A 382 -16.48 -27.14 -26.28
N SER A 383 -17.65 -26.67 -26.72
CA SER A 383 -17.79 -25.98 -28.02
C SER A 383 -17.12 -24.60 -28.00
N VAL A 384 -17.22 -23.86 -26.88
CA VAL A 384 -16.55 -22.57 -26.72
C VAL A 384 -15.03 -22.74 -26.65
N VAL A 385 -14.55 -23.75 -25.90
CA VAL A 385 -13.13 -24.13 -25.85
C VAL A 385 -12.61 -24.50 -27.24
N ALA A 386 -13.34 -25.36 -27.97
CA ALA A 386 -12.98 -25.80 -29.31
C ALA A 386 -12.93 -24.62 -30.32
N ALA A 387 -13.88 -23.68 -30.23
CA ALA A 387 -13.89 -22.52 -31.11
C ALA A 387 -12.61 -21.67 -30.98
N VAL A 388 -12.16 -21.44 -29.74
CA VAL A 388 -10.91 -20.71 -29.51
C VAL A 388 -9.71 -21.57 -29.92
N HIS A 389 -9.68 -22.86 -29.57
CA HIS A 389 -8.62 -23.79 -29.94
C HIS A 389 -8.42 -23.86 -31.46
N ASN A 390 -9.49 -23.94 -32.25
CA ASN A 390 -9.40 -24.01 -33.71
C ASN A 390 -8.72 -22.78 -34.31
N HIS A 391 -8.85 -21.61 -33.67
CA HIS A 391 -8.19 -20.39 -34.10
C HIS A 391 -6.74 -20.28 -33.61
N THR A 392 -6.49 -20.60 -32.34
CA THR A 392 -5.20 -20.38 -31.68
C THR A 392 -4.27 -21.58 -31.75
N SER A 393 -4.79 -22.77 -32.13
CA SER A 393 -4.18 -24.09 -31.91
C SER A 393 -3.88 -24.41 -30.44
N HIS A 394 -4.50 -23.70 -29.50
CA HIS A 394 -4.22 -23.80 -28.07
C HIS A 394 -5.47 -23.62 -27.22
N ASP A 395 -5.58 -24.40 -26.15
CA ASP A 395 -6.75 -24.34 -25.27
C ASP A 395 -6.80 -23.02 -24.47
N PRO A 396 -7.93 -22.29 -24.48
CA PRO A 396 -8.15 -21.14 -23.60
C PRO A 396 -8.42 -21.58 -22.17
N GLU A 397 -8.64 -20.62 -21.26
CA GLU A 397 -9.33 -20.84 -19.98
C GLU A 397 -10.59 -19.97 -19.91
N LEU A 398 -11.74 -20.57 -19.61
CA LEU A 398 -13.01 -19.87 -19.44
C LEU A 398 -13.24 -19.47 -17.97
N SER A 399 -13.96 -18.39 -17.73
CA SER A 399 -14.47 -18.10 -16.38
C SER A 399 -15.94 -17.68 -16.44
N CYS A 400 -16.71 -18.36 -15.60
CA CYS A 400 -18.14 -18.19 -15.44
C CYS A 400 -18.53 -17.92 -13.97
N TYR A 401 -19.72 -17.38 -13.77
CA TYR A 401 -20.42 -17.32 -12.49
C TYR A 401 -21.77 -18.03 -12.62
N HIS A 402 -22.37 -18.43 -11.48
CA HIS A 402 -23.73 -18.95 -11.45
C HIS A 402 -24.72 -17.80 -11.23
N ASP A 403 -25.69 -17.65 -12.12
CA ASP A 403 -26.81 -16.73 -11.94
C ASP A 403 -27.90 -17.43 -11.11
N PRO A 404 -28.20 -16.98 -9.88
CA PRO A 404 -29.18 -17.64 -9.02
C PRO A 404 -30.63 -17.43 -9.47
N LYS A 405 -30.92 -16.39 -10.27
CA LYS A 405 -32.28 -16.09 -10.76
C LYS A 405 -32.62 -16.94 -11.97
N LEU A 406 -31.67 -17.08 -12.89
CA LEU A 406 -31.83 -17.89 -14.11
C LEU A 406 -31.47 -19.36 -13.88
N ASN A 407 -30.73 -19.65 -12.80
CA ASN A 407 -30.16 -20.96 -12.49
C ASN A 407 -29.29 -21.51 -13.62
N VAL A 408 -28.42 -20.66 -14.18
CA VAL A 408 -27.50 -21.01 -15.27
C VAL A 408 -26.10 -20.50 -15.01
N THR A 409 -25.10 -21.17 -15.60
CA THR A 409 -23.71 -20.72 -15.63
C THR A 409 -23.55 -19.65 -16.72
N VAL A 410 -23.01 -18.49 -16.39
CA VAL A 410 -22.89 -17.34 -17.31
C VAL A 410 -21.42 -17.00 -17.54
N LEU A 411 -21.02 -16.89 -18.81
CA LEU A 411 -19.66 -16.55 -19.23
C LEU A 411 -19.37 -15.06 -18.98
N TYR A 412 -18.23 -14.76 -18.36
CA TYR A 412 -17.77 -13.38 -18.21
C TYR A 412 -16.29 -13.14 -18.53
N GLN A 413 -15.44 -14.18 -18.64
CA GLN A 413 -14.07 -14.05 -19.15
C GLN A 413 -13.63 -15.24 -19.99
N ILE A 414 -12.75 -14.96 -20.95
CA ILE A 414 -11.98 -15.95 -21.68
C ILE A 414 -10.51 -15.51 -21.65
N ARG A 415 -9.62 -16.46 -21.40
CA ARG A 415 -8.19 -16.23 -21.21
C ARG A 415 -7.41 -16.99 -22.25
N ILE A 416 -6.41 -16.36 -22.83
CA ILE A 416 -5.46 -16.98 -23.77
C ILE A 416 -4.08 -16.97 -23.12
N CYS A 417 -3.37 -18.09 -23.16
CA CYS A 417 -2.07 -18.22 -22.52
C CYS A 417 -0.92 -18.08 -23.52
N LEU A 418 0.18 -17.49 -23.07
CA LEU A 418 1.40 -17.31 -23.84
C LEU A 418 2.59 -17.87 -23.07
N THR A 419 3.57 -18.36 -23.83
CA THR A 419 4.91 -18.66 -23.34
C THR A 419 5.50 -17.52 -22.51
N LYS A 420 6.44 -17.83 -21.62
CA LYS A 420 7.02 -16.87 -20.65
C LYS A 420 7.59 -15.60 -21.28
N ASN A 421 8.13 -15.69 -22.49
CA ASN A 421 8.69 -14.56 -23.22
C ASN A 421 7.62 -13.74 -23.99
N GLY A 422 6.36 -14.18 -23.97
CA GLY A 422 5.25 -13.51 -24.63
C GLY A 422 5.25 -13.61 -26.16
N THR A 423 6.06 -14.50 -26.77
CA THR A 423 6.21 -14.55 -28.24
C THR A 423 5.29 -15.54 -28.93
N SER A 424 4.81 -16.55 -28.20
CA SER A 424 4.00 -17.64 -28.75
C SER A 424 2.88 -18.03 -27.79
N LEU A 425 1.73 -18.43 -28.35
CA LEU A 425 0.63 -18.99 -27.57
C LEU A 425 1.03 -20.36 -26.97
N THR A 426 0.34 -20.75 -25.90
CA THR A 426 0.45 -22.06 -25.25
C THR A 426 -0.91 -22.44 -24.66
N ASN A 427 -1.15 -23.72 -24.39
CA ASN A 427 -2.36 -24.16 -23.69
C ASN A 427 -2.42 -23.52 -22.30
N CYS A 428 -3.59 -23.01 -21.93
CA CYS A 428 -3.92 -22.74 -20.54
C CYS A 428 -4.09 -24.05 -19.77
N LEU A 429 -3.89 -24.02 -18.45
CA LEU A 429 -3.88 -25.25 -17.64
C LEU A 429 -5.26 -25.84 -17.40
N ASN A 430 -6.29 -24.98 -17.29
CA ASN A 430 -7.64 -25.38 -16.88
C ASN A 430 -8.67 -24.77 -17.84
N PRO A 431 -9.01 -25.43 -18.96
CA PRO A 431 -9.89 -24.83 -19.97
C PRO A 431 -11.32 -24.58 -19.50
N ASP A 432 -11.84 -25.44 -18.64
CA ASP A 432 -13.19 -25.44 -18.08
C ASP A 432 -13.33 -24.73 -16.72
N SER A 433 -12.20 -24.47 -16.03
CA SER A 433 -12.03 -23.66 -14.79
C SER A 433 -13.32 -23.47 -13.97
N SER A 434 -13.93 -22.28 -13.94
CA SER A 434 -15.14 -22.03 -13.14
C SER A 434 -16.46 -22.28 -13.88
N CYS A 435 -16.41 -22.71 -15.14
CA CYS A 435 -17.59 -23.01 -15.95
C CYS A 435 -18.03 -24.48 -15.83
N GLY A 436 -17.11 -25.38 -15.48
CA GLY A 436 -17.38 -26.82 -15.38
C GLY A 436 -17.59 -27.47 -16.76
N ASP A 437 -18.19 -28.67 -16.76
CA ASP A 437 -18.39 -29.51 -17.95
C ASP A 437 -19.78 -29.33 -18.61
N GLN A 438 -20.58 -28.39 -18.11
CA GLN A 438 -21.97 -28.18 -18.51
C GLN A 438 -22.10 -27.16 -19.67
N SER A 439 -23.32 -26.69 -19.89
CA SER A 439 -23.59 -25.58 -20.80
C SER A 439 -23.49 -24.23 -20.09
N LEU A 440 -23.10 -23.20 -20.83
CA LEU A 440 -23.03 -21.81 -20.38
C LEU A 440 -23.94 -20.90 -21.20
N LEU A 441 -24.35 -19.79 -20.61
CA LEU A 441 -24.99 -18.67 -21.26
C LEU A 441 -23.93 -17.64 -21.68
N PHE A 442 -24.03 -17.15 -22.91
CA PHE A 442 -23.21 -16.04 -23.42
C PHE A 442 -24.13 -14.83 -23.63
N PRO A 443 -24.31 -13.96 -22.61
CA PRO A 443 -25.43 -13.02 -22.57
C PRO A 443 -25.25 -11.88 -23.58
N LYS A 444 -26.32 -11.42 -24.23
CA LYS A 444 -26.23 -10.25 -25.12
C LYS A 444 -26.36 -8.95 -24.33
N LYS A 445 -25.82 -7.87 -24.88
CA LYS A 445 -25.97 -6.53 -24.29
C LYS A 445 -27.46 -6.17 -24.20
N GLU A 446 -27.92 -5.74 -23.01
CA GLU A 446 -29.24 -5.12 -22.88
C GLU A 446 -29.30 -3.85 -23.73
N GLU A 447 -30.27 -3.78 -24.63
CA GLU A 447 -30.63 -2.53 -25.30
C GLU A 447 -31.25 -1.60 -24.25
N GLU A 448 -30.74 -0.38 -24.14
CA GLU A 448 -31.37 0.64 -23.28
C GLU A 448 -32.81 0.85 -23.76
N LYS A 449 -33.78 0.48 -22.92
CA LYS A 449 -35.21 0.70 -23.16
C LYS A 449 -35.61 2.15 -22.91
#